data_AF-A0A078KS57-F1
#
_entry.id   AF-A0A078KS57-F1
#
_cell.length_a   1.000
_cell.length_b   1.000
_cell.length_c   1.000
_cell.angle_alpha   90.00
_cell.angle_beta   90.00
_cell.angle_gamma   90.00
#
_symmetry.space_group_name_H-M   'P 1'
#
loop_
_entity.id
_entity.type
_entity.pdbx_description
1 polymer ?
#
loop_
_entity_poly.entity_id
_entity_poly.type
_entity_poly.pdbx_seq_one_letter_code
_entity_poly.pdbx_strand_id
1 'polypeptide(L)'
;MTNCVYKHKKVIAATHLLSTFLKVLHLNIEELSKLNKYSSLPIVQFFNVISKDAQHSNIIDEFLSITDSDIDLIIKMIASEKNKKINPSLKKLALNLLNRQIPKAYEIDFSRYTDANQIISEWKEKNSGFLDWQVCLEERNISTYKSHSSKNTEDESIYVIDSNNNIKAIDYFSLPIFSFSNRVEINPIIMIDKELEDTSLEKQLLEELNNACCLIDCNHKT
;
A
#
# COMPACT_ATOMS: atom_id res chain seq x y z
N MET A 1 -6.52 6.90 -16.36
CA MET A 1 -5.98 5.64 -15.79
C MET A 1 -5.52 5.82 -14.36
N THR A 2 -4.58 6.73 -14.09
CA THR A 2 -4.02 6.96 -12.74
C THR A 2 -5.06 7.10 -11.63
N ASN A 3 -5.96 8.07 -11.73
CA ASN A 3 -6.91 8.34 -10.65
C ASN A 3 -7.99 7.25 -10.50
N CYS A 4 -8.40 6.61 -11.60
CA CYS A 4 -9.50 5.64 -11.59
C CYS A 4 -9.06 4.21 -11.27
N VAL A 5 -7.81 3.84 -11.55
CA VAL A 5 -7.31 2.46 -11.41
C VAL A 5 -6.23 2.41 -10.34
N TYR A 6 -5.13 3.15 -10.53
CA TYR A 6 -3.96 3.07 -9.64
C TYR A 6 -4.16 3.80 -8.30
N LYS A 7 -5.00 4.85 -8.26
CA LYS A 7 -5.36 5.57 -7.02
C LYS A 7 -6.65 5.09 -6.38
N HIS A 8 -7.31 4.08 -6.94
CA HIS A 8 -8.58 3.66 -6.40
C HIS A 8 -8.37 3.16 -4.96
N LYS A 9 -9.06 3.75 -3.98
CA LYS A 9 -8.86 3.48 -2.55
C LYS A 9 -8.91 1.99 -2.17
N LYS A 10 -9.75 1.20 -2.85
CA LYS A 10 -9.78 -0.27 -2.70
C LYS A 10 -8.52 -0.99 -3.18
N VAL A 11 -7.89 -0.51 -4.26
CA VAL A 11 -6.63 -1.07 -4.76
C VAL A 11 -5.53 -0.77 -3.74
N ILE A 12 -5.47 0.47 -3.24
CA ILE A 12 -4.50 0.86 -2.21
C ILE A 12 -4.68 0.02 -0.94
N ALA A 13 -5.92 -0.17 -0.46
CA ALA A 13 -6.21 -1.01 0.69
C ALA A 13 -5.84 -2.48 0.49
N ALA A 14 -6.07 -3.03 -0.70
CA ALA A 14 -5.68 -4.40 -1.03
C ALA A 14 -4.16 -4.57 -1.11
N THR A 15 -3.46 -3.60 -1.71
CA THR A 15 -1.99 -3.54 -1.77
C THR A 15 -1.39 -3.43 -0.37
N HIS A 16 -1.98 -2.60 0.50
CA HIS A 16 -1.57 -2.49 1.90
C HIS A 16 -1.71 -3.84 2.62
N LEU A 17 -2.86 -4.50 2.50
CA LEU A 17 -3.11 -5.79 3.13
C LEU A 17 -2.08 -6.85 2.69
N LEU A 18 -1.81 -6.94 1.39
CA LEU A 18 -0.81 -7.88 0.85
C LEU A 18 0.61 -7.50 1.30
N SER A 19 0.99 -6.23 1.24
CA SER A 19 2.31 -5.76 1.66
C SER A 19 2.55 -6.05 3.15
N THR A 20 1.55 -5.79 3.99
CA THR A 20 1.58 -6.10 5.42
C THR A 20 1.70 -7.60 5.66
N PHE A 21 0.95 -8.43 4.93
CA PHE A 21 1.11 -9.89 4.99
C PHE A 21 2.54 -10.31 4.66
N LEU A 22 3.13 -9.81 3.57
CA LEU A 22 4.50 -10.15 3.16
C LEU A 22 5.55 -9.69 4.19
N LYS A 23 5.38 -8.50 4.79
CA LYS A 23 6.26 -8.00 5.87
C LYS A 23 6.19 -8.91 7.10
N VAL A 24 4.99 -9.24 7.55
CA VAL A 24 4.80 -10.13 8.71
C VAL A 24 5.29 -11.55 8.39
N LEU A 25 5.08 -12.03 7.16
CA LEU A 25 5.60 -13.31 6.70
C LEU A 25 7.14 -13.36 6.79
N HIS A 26 7.81 -12.33 6.29
CA HIS A 26 9.27 -12.21 6.36
C HIS A 26 9.78 -12.25 7.81
N LEU A 27 9.13 -11.51 8.72
CA LEU A 27 9.49 -11.51 10.15
C LEU A 27 9.31 -12.87 10.85
N ASN A 28 8.49 -13.77 10.30
CA ASN A 28 8.20 -15.09 10.88
C ASN A 28 8.78 -16.25 10.03
N ILE A 29 9.72 -15.96 9.12
CA ILE A 29 10.17 -16.94 8.14
C ILE A 29 10.93 -18.11 8.75
N GLU A 30 11.72 -17.86 9.81
CA GLU A 30 12.49 -18.90 10.49
C GLU A 30 11.61 -19.93 11.19
N GLU A 31 10.45 -19.51 11.70
CA GLU A 31 9.49 -20.42 12.32
C GLU A 31 8.79 -21.27 11.27
N LEU A 32 8.42 -20.66 10.15
CA LEU A 32 7.79 -21.35 9.02
C LEU A 32 8.75 -22.33 8.35
N SER A 33 10.03 -22.00 8.21
CA SER A 33 11.01 -22.88 7.59
C SER A 33 11.29 -24.16 8.38
N LYS A 34 11.10 -24.13 9.71
CA LYS A 34 11.16 -25.32 10.58
C LYS A 34 9.97 -26.28 10.38
N LEU A 35 8.91 -25.83 9.71
CA LEU A 35 7.74 -26.64 9.39
C LEU A 35 7.90 -27.21 7.98
N ASN A 36 8.18 -28.51 7.87
CA ASN A 36 8.51 -29.21 6.62
C ASN A 36 7.60 -28.91 5.42
N LYS A 37 6.33 -28.56 5.64
CA LYS A 37 5.41 -28.28 4.54
C LYS A 37 5.59 -26.90 3.89
N TYR A 38 6.24 -25.96 4.56
CA TYR A 38 6.48 -24.60 4.02
C TYR A 38 7.91 -24.41 3.52
N SER A 39 8.86 -25.23 4.01
CA SER A 39 10.30 -25.04 3.75
C SER A 39 10.70 -25.11 2.27
N SER A 40 9.92 -25.81 1.45
CA SER A 40 10.15 -25.95 0.01
C SER A 40 9.42 -24.91 -0.86
N LEU A 41 8.67 -23.97 -0.25
CA LEU A 41 7.97 -22.96 -1.03
C LEU A 41 8.97 -21.89 -1.52
N PRO A 42 8.93 -21.48 -2.81
CA PRO A 42 9.85 -20.50 -3.37
C PRO A 42 9.97 -19.21 -2.55
N ILE A 43 8.83 -18.64 -2.14
CA ILE A 43 8.81 -17.42 -1.31
C ILE A 43 9.47 -17.63 0.07
N VAL A 44 9.38 -18.84 0.64
CA VAL A 44 10.00 -19.16 1.93
C VAL A 44 11.51 -19.32 1.76
N GLN A 45 11.95 -19.98 0.69
CA GLN A 45 13.37 -20.12 0.37
C GLN A 45 14.01 -18.75 0.13
N PHE A 46 13.38 -17.92 -0.70
CA PHE A 46 13.82 -16.55 -0.98
C PHE A 46 13.95 -15.70 0.29
N PHE A 47 12.92 -15.67 1.15
CA PHE A 47 13.01 -14.90 2.40
C PHE A 47 14.07 -15.46 3.37
N ASN A 48 14.25 -16.78 3.45
CA ASN A 48 15.35 -17.35 4.24
C ASN A 48 16.73 -16.98 3.71
N VAL A 49 16.88 -16.83 2.39
CA VAL A 49 18.14 -16.37 1.76
C VAL A 49 18.41 -14.92 2.12
N ILE A 50 17.41 -14.04 1.99
CA ILE A 50 17.55 -12.61 2.32
C ILE A 50 17.86 -12.41 3.80
N SER A 51 17.17 -13.12 4.71
CA SER A 51 17.35 -12.94 6.15
C SER A 51 18.74 -13.35 6.67
N LYS A 52 19.54 -14.07 5.87
CA LYS A 52 20.85 -14.59 6.30
C LYS A 52 22.03 -13.69 5.94
N ASP A 53 21.80 -12.49 5.38
CA ASP A 53 22.83 -11.50 5.00
C ASP A 53 23.99 -12.06 4.15
N ALA A 54 23.80 -13.24 3.56
CA ALA A 54 24.84 -13.93 2.84
C ALA A 54 24.83 -13.48 1.39
N GLN A 55 26.03 -13.19 0.86
CA GLN A 55 26.33 -13.05 -0.57
C GLN A 55 26.04 -14.37 -1.28
N HIS A 56 24.76 -14.73 -1.39
CA HIS A 56 24.31 -15.92 -2.07
C HIS A 56 24.19 -15.60 -3.55
N SER A 57 24.99 -16.29 -4.35
CA SER A 57 24.99 -16.26 -5.81
C SER A 57 23.61 -16.52 -6.44
N ASN A 58 22.66 -17.04 -5.67
CA ASN A 58 21.38 -17.56 -6.17
C ASN A 58 20.17 -16.67 -5.81
N ILE A 59 20.36 -15.50 -5.19
CA ILE A 59 19.22 -14.65 -4.78
C ILE A 59 18.33 -14.23 -5.96
N ILE A 60 18.93 -14.02 -7.13
CA ILE A 60 18.21 -13.68 -8.36
C ILE A 60 17.37 -14.87 -8.83
N ASP A 61 17.95 -16.07 -8.86
CA ASP A 61 17.24 -17.29 -9.29
C ASP A 61 16.08 -17.61 -8.33
N GLU A 62 16.30 -17.47 -7.02
CA GLU A 62 15.28 -17.64 -6.00
C GLU A 62 14.15 -16.60 -6.19
N PHE A 63 14.49 -15.33 -6.46
CA PHE A 63 13.48 -14.30 -6.74
C PHE A 63 12.67 -14.59 -8.00
N LEU A 64 13.34 -14.97 -9.09
CA LEU A 64 12.70 -15.28 -10.37
C LEU A 64 11.79 -16.50 -10.31
N SER A 65 11.98 -17.38 -9.32
CA SER A 65 11.13 -18.54 -9.12
C SER A 65 9.79 -18.22 -8.42
N ILE A 66 9.64 -17.02 -7.84
CA ILE A 66 8.40 -16.61 -7.16
C ILE A 66 7.37 -16.15 -8.19
N THR A 67 6.18 -16.74 -8.11
CA THR A 67 5.01 -16.36 -8.91
C THR A 67 3.82 -16.01 -8.03
N ASP A 68 2.80 -15.39 -8.61
CA ASP A 68 1.52 -15.15 -7.93
C ASP A 68 0.88 -16.44 -7.36
N SER A 69 1.13 -17.59 -8.01
CA SER A 69 0.64 -18.88 -7.55
C SER A 69 1.31 -19.30 -6.23
N ASP A 70 2.58 -18.97 -6.03
CA ASP A 70 3.31 -19.25 -4.79
C ASP A 70 2.79 -18.37 -3.64
N ILE A 71 2.46 -17.11 -3.94
CA ILE A 71 1.84 -16.18 -3.00
C ILE A 71 0.46 -16.68 -2.59
N ASP A 72 -0.39 -17.04 -3.55
CA ASP A 72 -1.73 -17.58 -3.27
C ASP A 72 -1.67 -18.91 -2.50
N LEU A 73 -0.73 -19.79 -2.85
CA LEU A 73 -0.52 -21.06 -2.16
C LEU A 73 -0.14 -20.83 -0.69
N ILE A 74 0.84 -19.98 -0.40
CA ILE A 74 1.25 -19.75 0.99
C ILE A 74 0.15 -19.10 1.82
N ILE A 75 -0.64 -18.18 1.24
CA ILE A 75 -1.82 -17.59 1.89
C ILE A 75 -2.81 -18.69 2.28
N LYS A 76 -3.17 -19.57 1.34
CA LYS A 76 -4.10 -20.68 1.58
C LYS A 76 -3.59 -21.64 2.65
N MET A 77 -2.30 -21.98 2.62
CA MET A 77 -1.69 -22.90 3.58
C MET A 77 -1.68 -22.32 4.99
N ILE A 78 -1.29 -21.05 5.14
CA ILE A 78 -1.27 -20.35 6.43
C ILE A 78 -2.70 -20.18 6.98
N ALA A 79 -3.63 -19.73 6.15
CA ALA A 79 -5.03 -19.53 6.54
C ALA A 79 -5.69 -20.83 7.03
N SER A 80 -5.38 -21.95 6.37
CA SER A 80 -5.93 -23.28 6.69
C SER A 80 -5.19 -24.01 7.83
N GLU A 81 -4.12 -23.41 8.35
CA GLU A 81 -3.30 -24.05 9.39
C GLU A 81 -4.08 -24.21 10.70
N LYS A 82 -4.12 -25.44 11.23
CA LYS A 82 -4.71 -25.73 12.54
C LYS A 82 -3.70 -25.63 13.69
N ASN A 83 -2.41 -25.69 13.36
CA ASN A 83 -1.32 -25.57 14.32
C ASN A 83 -1.31 -24.19 15.01
N LYS A 84 -1.28 -24.19 16.35
CA LYS A 84 -1.19 -22.97 17.17
C LYS A 84 0.20 -22.29 17.12
N LYS A 85 1.18 -22.92 16.45
CA LYS A 85 2.54 -22.39 16.31
C LYS A 85 2.67 -21.25 15.30
N ILE A 86 1.70 -21.04 14.41
CA ILE A 86 1.76 -19.90 13.48
C ILE A 86 1.40 -18.61 14.21
N ASN A 87 2.19 -17.56 13.96
CA ASN A 87 1.94 -16.22 14.44
C ASN A 87 0.46 -15.79 14.19
N PRO A 88 -0.29 -15.38 15.23
CA PRO A 88 -1.71 -15.04 15.10
C PRO A 88 -1.97 -13.93 14.09
N SER A 89 -1.13 -12.90 14.03
CA SER A 89 -1.24 -11.79 13.09
C SER A 89 -1.04 -12.25 11.65
N LEU A 90 -0.03 -13.10 11.41
CA LEU A 90 0.22 -13.69 10.08
C LEU A 90 -0.98 -14.51 9.60
N LYS A 91 -1.53 -15.34 10.49
CA LYS A 91 -2.71 -16.16 10.18
C LYS A 91 -3.94 -15.30 9.90
N LYS A 92 -4.16 -14.23 10.69
CA LYS A 92 -5.25 -13.28 10.48
C LYS A 92 -5.14 -12.58 9.13
N LEU A 93 -3.97 -12.06 8.78
CA LEU A 93 -3.73 -11.42 7.48
C LEU A 93 -3.96 -12.39 6.31
N ALA A 94 -3.53 -13.64 6.43
CA ALA A 94 -3.78 -14.67 5.43
C ALA A 94 -5.28 -14.95 5.26
N LEU A 95 -6.04 -15.04 6.36
CA LEU A 95 -7.49 -15.19 6.33
C LEU A 95 -8.17 -13.98 5.68
N ASN A 96 -7.73 -12.77 6.01
CA ASN A 96 -8.27 -11.55 5.43
C ASN A 96 -8.05 -11.52 3.90
N LEU A 97 -6.85 -11.89 3.44
CA LEU A 97 -6.55 -11.99 2.00
C LEU A 97 -7.41 -13.07 1.32
N LEU A 98 -7.47 -14.27 1.89
CA LEU A 98 -8.23 -15.40 1.34
C LEU A 98 -9.73 -15.08 1.22
N ASN A 99 -10.29 -14.42 2.23
CA ASN A 99 -11.71 -14.08 2.30
C ASN A 99 -12.05 -12.72 1.69
N ARG A 100 -11.08 -12.03 1.06
CA ARG A 100 -11.22 -10.68 0.50
C ARG A 100 -11.77 -9.66 1.52
N GLN A 101 -11.38 -9.80 2.79
CA GLN A 101 -11.66 -8.83 3.85
C GLN A 101 -10.68 -7.65 3.74
N ILE A 102 -10.83 -6.89 2.66
CA ILE A 102 -10.02 -5.70 2.36
C ILE A 102 -10.37 -4.61 3.38
N PRO A 103 -9.38 -3.90 3.96
CA PRO A 103 -9.62 -2.75 4.83
C PRO A 103 -10.56 -1.72 4.19
N LYS A 104 -11.42 -1.10 5.01
CA LYS A 104 -12.15 0.10 4.58
C LYS A 104 -11.15 1.24 4.42
N ALA A 105 -11.31 2.01 3.35
CA ALA A 105 -10.43 3.11 3.04
C ALA A 105 -11.21 4.42 2.90
N TYR A 106 -10.71 5.47 3.54
CA TYR A 106 -11.28 6.80 3.55
C TYR A 106 -10.23 7.80 3.10
N GLU A 107 -10.65 8.75 2.26
CA GLU A 107 -9.76 9.79 1.74
C GLU A 107 -9.66 10.94 2.74
N ILE A 108 -8.43 11.39 2.95
CA ILE A 108 -8.09 12.48 3.87
C ILE A 108 -7.81 13.73 3.04
N ASP A 109 -8.31 14.88 3.48
CA ASP A 109 -7.90 16.16 2.94
C ASP A 109 -6.41 16.36 3.24
N PHE A 110 -5.60 16.47 2.18
CA PHE A 110 -4.16 16.66 2.29
C PHE A 110 -3.78 17.88 3.13
N SER A 111 -4.57 18.95 3.10
CA SER A 111 -4.31 20.14 3.93
C SER A 111 -4.44 19.87 5.43
N ARG A 112 -5.10 18.77 5.81
CA ARG A 112 -5.33 18.33 7.20
C ARG A 112 -4.56 17.05 7.55
N TYR A 113 -3.60 16.63 6.72
CA TYR A 113 -2.85 15.40 6.94
C TYR A 113 -2.20 15.32 8.32
N THR A 114 -1.58 16.42 8.78
CA THR A 114 -0.92 16.48 10.09
C THR A 114 -1.90 16.28 11.23
N ASP A 115 -3.08 16.89 11.14
CA ASP A 115 -4.14 16.79 12.14
C ASP A 115 -4.69 15.35 12.17
N ALA A 116 -4.95 14.77 10.99
CA ALA A 116 -5.40 13.40 10.87
C ALA A 116 -4.39 12.41 11.48
N ASN A 117 -3.10 12.60 11.19
CA ASN A 117 -2.05 11.75 11.74
C ASN A 117 -1.95 11.84 13.27
N GLN A 118 -2.11 13.04 13.82
CA GLN A 118 -2.15 13.25 15.27
C GLN A 118 -3.36 12.55 15.90
N ILE A 119 -4.56 12.76 15.35
CA ILE A 119 -5.81 12.13 15.83
C ILE A 119 -5.68 10.60 15.82
N ILE A 120 -5.19 10.01 14.72
CA ILE A 120 -5.01 8.56 14.60
C ILE A 120 -4.00 8.05 15.63
N SER A 121 -2.91 8.78 15.86
CA SER A 121 -1.89 8.40 16.84
C SER A 121 -2.44 8.42 18.27
N GLU A 122 -3.10 9.50 18.67
CA GLU A 122 -3.75 9.62 19.99
C GLU A 122 -4.84 8.56 20.18
N TRP A 123 -5.62 8.28 19.13
CA TRP A 123 -6.63 7.24 19.15
C TRP A 123 -6.02 5.85 19.37
N LYS A 124 -4.90 5.53 18.71
CA LYS A 124 -4.18 4.26 18.91
C LYS A 124 -3.64 4.12 20.33
N GLU A 125 -3.10 5.21 20.90
CA GLU A 125 -2.59 5.22 22.27
C GLU A 125 -3.69 4.96 23.30
N LYS A 126 -4.87 5.59 23.12
CA LYS A 126 -6.05 5.38 23.98
C LYS A 126 -6.60 3.95 23.88
N ASN A 127 -6.39 3.30 22.74
CA ASN A 127 -6.95 2.00 22.40
C ASN A 127 -5.87 0.92 22.29
N SER A 128 -5.11 0.72 23.38
CA SER A 128 -4.05 -0.28 23.45
C SER A 128 -4.61 -1.70 23.34
N GLY A 129 -4.40 -2.36 22.20
CA GLY A 129 -4.93 -3.71 21.94
C GLY A 129 -5.01 -4.06 20.46
N PHE A 130 -4.90 -3.06 19.58
CA PHE A 130 -4.85 -3.24 18.14
C PHE A 130 -3.43 -3.47 17.65
N LEU A 131 -3.30 -4.26 16.59
CA LEU A 131 -2.05 -4.43 15.86
C LEU A 131 -1.83 -3.18 14.99
N ASP A 132 -0.59 -2.73 14.85
CA ASP A 132 -0.24 -1.46 14.17
C ASP A 132 -0.80 -1.33 12.76
N TRP A 133 -0.97 -2.46 12.06
CA TRP A 133 -1.48 -2.53 10.70
C TRP A 133 -3.00 -2.38 10.60
N GLN A 134 -3.74 -2.47 11.71
CA GLN A 134 -5.21 -2.44 11.67
C GLN A 134 -5.78 -1.05 11.42
N VAL A 135 -5.02 -0.01 11.72
CA VAL A 135 -5.36 1.37 11.36
C VAL A 135 -4.10 2.00 10.78
N CYS A 136 -4.12 2.43 9.53
CA CYS A 136 -2.93 2.94 8.86
C CYS A 136 -3.27 4.16 8.02
N LEU A 137 -2.45 5.21 8.13
CA LEU A 137 -2.48 6.37 7.26
C LEU A 137 -1.34 6.24 6.24
N GLU A 138 -1.67 6.18 4.96
CA GLU A 138 -0.68 6.15 3.87
C GLU A 138 -0.80 7.38 2.98
N GLU A 139 0.34 7.97 2.63
CA GLU A 139 0.45 8.96 1.55
C GLU A 139 0.86 8.27 0.25
N ARG A 140 0.15 8.57 -0.84
CA ARG A 140 0.58 8.17 -2.19
C ARG A 140 0.85 9.41 -3.03
N ASN A 141 2.12 9.58 -3.39
CA ASN A 141 2.60 10.62 -4.27
C ASN A 141 2.62 10.10 -5.69
N ILE A 142 1.89 10.77 -6.59
CA ILE A 142 2.01 10.49 -8.01
C ILE A 142 2.35 11.79 -8.72
N SER A 143 3.45 11.74 -9.45
CA SER A 143 3.81 12.80 -10.39
C SER A 143 2.98 12.65 -11.65
N THR A 144 2.48 13.79 -12.14
CA THR A 144 1.93 13.89 -13.48
C THR A 144 3.06 13.92 -14.52
N TYR A 145 2.73 14.23 -15.77
CA TYR A 145 3.72 14.47 -16.82
C TYR A 145 4.80 15.43 -16.32
N LYS A 146 6.07 15.03 -16.45
CA LYS A 146 7.19 15.88 -16.05
C LYS A 146 7.54 16.81 -17.21
N SER A 147 7.56 18.10 -16.93
CA SER A 147 7.91 19.13 -17.92
C SER A 147 9.39 19.09 -18.26
N HIS A 148 9.74 19.53 -19.46
CA HIS A 148 11.14 19.80 -19.84
C HIS A 148 11.80 20.86 -18.95
N SER A 149 11.02 21.72 -18.29
CA SER A 149 11.50 22.76 -17.36
C SER A 149 11.91 22.23 -15.99
N SER A 150 11.69 20.95 -15.70
CA SER A 150 12.06 20.36 -14.42
C SER A 150 13.55 19.98 -14.41
N LYS A 151 14.25 20.22 -13.29
CA LYS A 151 15.71 20.14 -13.18
C LYS A 151 16.33 18.75 -13.45
N ASN A 152 15.53 17.69 -13.61
CA ASN A 152 15.98 16.29 -13.66
C ASN A 152 15.38 15.46 -14.83
N THR A 153 14.86 16.05 -15.91
CA THR A 153 13.89 15.36 -16.80
C THR A 153 14.11 15.48 -18.31
N GLU A 154 15.33 15.73 -18.76
CA GLU A 154 15.62 15.66 -20.20
C GLU A 154 15.25 14.29 -20.81
N ASP A 155 15.34 13.20 -20.03
CA ASP A 155 15.07 11.81 -20.46
C ASP A 155 13.58 11.37 -20.44
N GLU A 156 12.68 12.13 -19.81
CA GLU A 156 11.27 11.72 -19.65
C GLU A 156 10.28 12.60 -20.44
N SER A 157 10.78 13.65 -21.09
CA SER A 157 9.95 14.59 -21.84
C SER A 157 9.62 14.04 -23.23
N ILE A 158 8.38 14.25 -23.69
CA ILE A 158 7.99 13.89 -25.06
C ILE A 158 8.37 15.06 -25.97
N TYR A 159 9.19 14.80 -26.98
CA TYR A 159 9.58 15.79 -27.99
C TYR A 159 8.73 15.65 -29.25
N VAL A 160 8.35 16.80 -29.81
CA VAL A 160 7.55 16.92 -31.03
C VAL A 160 8.35 17.69 -32.06
N ILE A 161 8.29 17.20 -33.31
CA ILE A 161 8.86 17.85 -34.47
C ILE A 161 7.75 18.65 -35.15
N ASP A 162 7.91 19.96 -35.27
CA ASP A 162 6.96 20.82 -35.98
C ASP A 162 7.14 20.77 -37.52
N SER A 163 6.26 21.45 -38.26
CA SER A 163 6.33 21.52 -39.73
C SER A 163 7.59 22.19 -40.28
N ASN A 164 8.36 22.88 -39.43
CA ASN A 164 9.61 23.56 -39.77
C ASN A 164 10.84 22.77 -39.31
N ASN A 165 10.68 21.49 -38.93
CA ASN A 165 11.72 20.63 -38.35
C ASN A 165 12.29 21.13 -37.01
N ASN A 166 11.59 22.00 -36.28
CA ASN A 166 12.01 22.36 -34.92
C ASN A 166 11.60 21.25 -33.96
N ILE A 167 12.53 20.83 -33.11
CA ILE A 167 12.29 19.86 -32.05
C ILE A 167 12.12 20.61 -30.74
N LYS A 168 10.93 20.51 -30.13
CA LYS A 168 10.67 21.05 -28.79
C LYS A 168 9.79 20.08 -27.99
N ALA A 169 9.84 20.19 -26.67
CA ALA A 169 9.00 19.37 -25.80
C ALA A 169 7.51 19.69 -26.00
N ILE A 170 6.63 18.70 -25.81
CA ILE A 170 5.20 18.80 -26.11
C ILE A 170 4.47 19.86 -25.27
N ASP A 171 4.94 20.10 -24.05
CA ASP A 171 4.44 21.13 -23.14
C ASP A 171 4.82 22.55 -23.57
N TYR A 172 5.81 22.72 -24.46
CA TYR A 172 6.06 23.99 -25.14
C TYR A 172 4.91 24.38 -26.08
N PHE A 173 4.29 23.39 -26.73
CA PHE A 173 3.23 23.60 -27.70
C PHE A 173 1.82 23.50 -27.12
N SER A 174 1.66 22.83 -25.96
CA SER A 174 0.37 22.52 -25.38
C SER A 174 0.23 23.12 -23.99
N LEU A 175 -0.50 24.24 -23.91
CA LEU A 175 -0.87 24.87 -22.65
C LEU A 175 -1.60 23.89 -21.70
N PRO A 176 -2.53 23.02 -22.18
CA PRO A 176 -3.12 21.99 -21.32
C PRO A 176 -2.05 21.09 -20.68
N ILE A 177 -1.09 20.58 -21.45
CA ILE A 177 -0.04 19.70 -20.93
C ILE A 177 0.83 20.45 -19.93
N PHE A 178 1.28 21.65 -20.28
CA PHE A 178 2.04 22.50 -19.38
C PHE A 178 1.30 22.74 -18.05
N SER A 179 -0.02 23.00 -18.10
CA SER A 179 -0.82 23.33 -16.92
C SER A 179 -0.88 22.22 -15.88
N PHE A 180 -0.85 20.95 -16.29
CA PHE A 180 -0.83 19.81 -15.38
C PHE A 180 0.57 19.22 -15.19
N SER A 181 1.60 19.78 -15.82
CA SER A 181 2.97 19.27 -15.71
C SER A 181 3.55 19.51 -14.31
N ASN A 182 4.44 18.62 -13.86
CA ASN A 182 5.14 18.71 -12.58
C ASN A 182 4.22 18.79 -11.35
N ARG A 183 2.92 18.49 -11.49
CA ARG A 183 2.02 18.41 -10.35
C ARG A 183 2.28 17.10 -9.63
N VAL A 184 2.48 17.19 -8.32
CA VAL A 184 2.44 16.02 -7.44
C VAL A 184 1.07 16.03 -6.81
N GLU A 185 0.25 15.07 -7.20
CA GLU A 185 -1.02 14.84 -6.52
C GLU A 185 -0.74 13.88 -5.36
N ILE A 186 -0.99 14.35 -4.15
CA ILE A 186 -0.87 13.59 -2.91
C ILE A 186 -2.28 13.16 -2.50
N ASN A 187 -2.48 11.86 -2.33
CA ASN A 187 -3.75 11.31 -1.89
C ASN A 187 -3.53 10.55 -0.56
N PRO A 188 -3.73 11.20 0.59
CA PRO A 188 -3.63 10.51 1.86
C PRO A 188 -4.90 9.70 2.13
N ILE A 189 -4.70 8.45 2.53
CA ILE A 189 -5.78 7.50 2.77
C ILE A 189 -5.59 6.86 4.13
N ILE A 190 -6.64 6.92 4.95
CA ILE A 190 -6.73 6.09 6.15
C ILE A 190 -7.39 4.75 5.79
N MET A 191 -6.75 3.67 6.22
CA MET A 191 -7.23 2.29 6.08
C MET A 191 -7.54 1.72 7.45
N ILE A 192 -8.72 1.12 7.59
CA ILE A 192 -9.23 0.53 8.81
C ILE A 192 -9.55 -0.95 8.52
N ASP A 193 -8.93 -1.86 9.28
CA ASP A 193 -9.12 -3.30 9.16
C ASP A 193 -10.61 -3.67 9.24
N LYS A 194 -10.99 -4.68 8.45
CA LYS A 194 -12.37 -5.13 8.30
C LYS A 194 -12.98 -5.62 9.61
N GLU A 195 -12.18 -6.08 10.58
CA GLU A 195 -12.70 -6.45 11.91
C GLU A 195 -13.13 -5.26 12.77
N LEU A 196 -12.61 -4.07 12.49
CA LEU A 196 -13.05 -2.84 13.15
C LEU A 196 -14.28 -2.25 12.47
N GLU A 197 -14.71 -2.83 11.36
CA GLU A 197 -15.85 -2.34 10.60
C GLU A 197 -17.14 -2.34 11.43
N ASP A 198 -17.83 -1.21 11.37
CA ASP A 198 -19.11 -0.91 12.01
C ASP A 198 -19.09 -1.02 13.55
N THR A 199 -17.89 -1.13 14.15
CA THR A 199 -17.69 -1.09 15.59
C THR A 199 -17.86 0.33 16.14
N SER A 200 -18.10 0.45 17.45
CA SER A 200 -18.11 1.77 18.12
C SER A 200 -16.78 2.51 17.99
N LEU A 201 -15.69 1.75 17.91
CA LEU A 201 -14.33 2.26 17.82
C LEU A 201 -14.02 2.87 16.45
N GLU A 202 -14.41 2.22 15.35
CA GLU A 202 -14.32 2.83 14.01
C GLU A 202 -15.15 4.13 13.99
N LYS A 203 -16.39 4.08 14.48
CA LYS A 203 -17.27 5.26 14.47
C LYS A 203 -16.68 6.43 15.24
N GLN A 204 -16.10 6.17 16.41
CA GLN A 204 -15.43 7.20 17.19
C GLN A 204 -14.25 7.82 16.43
N LEU A 205 -13.38 7.00 15.83
CA LEU A 205 -12.24 7.52 15.05
C LEU A 205 -12.71 8.37 13.86
N LEU A 206 -13.70 7.89 13.12
CA LEU A 206 -14.24 8.62 11.97
C LEU A 206 -14.94 9.90 12.40
N GLU A 207 -15.62 9.92 13.55
CA GLU A 207 -16.23 11.12 14.11
C GLU A 207 -15.19 12.15 14.52
N GLU A 208 -14.11 11.75 15.19
CA GLU A 208 -13.00 12.64 15.54
C GLU A 208 -12.34 13.24 14.28
N LEU A 209 -12.08 12.43 13.26
CA LEU A 209 -11.55 12.89 11.97
C LEU A 209 -12.53 13.82 11.23
N ASN A 210 -13.82 13.51 11.25
CA ASN A 210 -14.86 14.32 10.63
C ASN A 210 -15.02 15.68 11.33
N ASN A 211 -15.00 15.70 12.66
CA ASN A 211 -15.08 16.93 13.47
C ASN A 211 -13.88 17.84 13.24
N ALA A 212 -12.71 17.26 12.95
CA ALA A 212 -11.52 17.99 12.52
C ALA A 212 -11.52 18.37 11.03
N CYS A 213 -12.59 18.09 10.28
CA CYS A 213 -12.70 18.29 8.83
C CYS A 213 -11.58 17.59 8.03
N CYS A 214 -11.11 16.42 8.50
CA CYS A 214 -10.04 15.68 7.84
C CYS A 214 -10.54 14.80 6.68
N LEU A 215 -11.82 14.41 6.64
CA LEU A 215 -12.36 13.53 5.61
C LEU A 215 -12.87 14.34 4.40
N ILE A 216 -12.58 13.88 3.17
CA ILE A 216 -13.03 14.57 1.93
C ILE A 216 -14.54 14.44 1.71
N ASP A 217 -15.15 13.33 2.15
CA ASP A 217 -16.59 13.04 1.95
C ASP A 217 -17.52 13.67 3.01
N CYS A 218 -17.12 14.78 3.65
CA CYS A 218 -17.95 15.54 4.59
C CYS A 218 -19.10 16.30 3.90
N ASN A 219 -20.00 15.58 3.23
CA ASN A 219 -21.34 16.06 2.89
C ASN A 219 -22.37 15.29 3.72
N HIS A 220 -22.39 15.55 5.03
CA HIS A 220 -23.65 15.39 5.74
C HIS A 220 -24.56 16.55 5.31
N LYS A 221 -25.49 16.20 4.42
CA LYS A 221 -26.79 16.86 4.27
C LYS A 221 -27.23 17.42 5.62
N THR A 222 -27.17 18.74 5.77
CA THR A 222 -28.06 19.48 6.66
C THR A 222 -29.30 19.89 5.88
#